data_AF-A0AAW0A876-F1
#
_entry.id   AF-A0AAW0A876-F1
#
_cell.length_a   1.000
_cell.length_b   1.000
_cell.length_c   1.000
_cell.angle_alpha   90.00
_cell.angle_beta   90.00
_cell.angle_gamma   90.00
#
_symmetry.space_group_name_H-M   'P 1'
#
loop_
_entity.id
_entity.type
_entity.pdbx_description
1 polymer ?
#
loop_
_entity_poly.entity_id
_entity_poly.type
_entity_poly.pdbx_seq_one_letter_code
_entity_poly.pdbx_strand_id
1 'polypeptide(L)'
;MAHEAQETNKPGPRHWLSIEQGIIYHNSTTGPLVERAGTEAVTCYNKGTKARPIHSDVACAEADRAPIVSVIDDWCGRVIGTHLNDGQEVMARYNYGTFTVLVSAKAINGCNIIIDGNCDRLLRLPVDKCNTGGVNGKQGGFETDLCGQWNTDPGCCGSDF
;
A
#
# COMPACT_ATOMS: atom_id res chain seq x y z
N MET A 1 -41.40 2.21 31.05
CA MET A 1 -40.07 2.22 31.70
C MET A 1 -39.43 0.86 31.46
N ALA A 2 -38.20 0.91 30.94
CA ALA A 2 -37.19 -0.16 30.83
C ALA A 2 -37.50 -1.34 29.88
N HIS A 3 -36.54 -1.93 29.16
CA HIS A 3 -35.29 -1.52 28.49
C HIS A 3 -34.89 -2.79 27.68
N GLU A 4 -34.40 -2.64 26.46
CA GLU A 4 -33.85 -3.72 25.63
C GLU A 4 -32.63 -4.41 26.26
N ALA A 5 -32.45 -5.70 25.93
CA ALA A 5 -31.14 -6.31 25.76
C ALA A 5 -31.22 -7.47 24.74
N GLN A 6 -30.49 -7.34 23.62
CA GLN A 6 -30.21 -8.39 22.65
C GLN A 6 -28.91 -9.12 23.04
N GLU A 7 -28.94 -10.46 23.09
CA GLU A 7 -27.74 -11.29 23.29
C GLU A 7 -27.23 -11.91 21.97
N THR A 8 -26.05 -11.40 21.58
CA THR A 8 -24.88 -12.07 20.96
C THR A 8 -25.07 -13.04 19.77
N ASN A 9 -24.75 -12.52 18.59
CA ASN A 9 -24.57 -13.26 17.35
C ASN A 9 -23.18 -13.93 17.31
N LYS A 10 -23.13 -15.26 17.22
CA LYS A 10 -21.91 -16.07 17.14
C LYS A 10 -21.56 -16.28 15.67
N PRO A 11 -20.38 -15.88 15.14
CA PRO A 11 -20.09 -16.13 13.74
C PRO A 11 -19.75 -17.61 13.52
N GLY A 12 -20.59 -18.28 12.73
CA GLY A 12 -20.39 -19.65 12.22
C GLY A 12 -19.27 -19.75 11.18
N PRO A 13 -18.91 -20.97 10.77
CA PRO A 13 -17.68 -21.25 10.02
C PRO A 13 -17.74 -20.69 8.59
N ARG A 14 -16.64 -20.06 8.17
CA ARG A 14 -16.44 -19.53 6.82
C ARG A 14 -16.32 -20.68 5.81
N HIS A 15 -17.40 -20.94 5.09
CA HIS A 15 -17.38 -21.76 3.88
C HIS A 15 -16.76 -20.96 2.74
N TRP A 16 -15.68 -21.45 2.16
CA TRP A 16 -15.20 -21.01 0.86
C TRP A 16 -16.03 -21.72 -0.22
N LEU A 17 -16.81 -20.96 -0.98
CA LEU A 17 -17.47 -21.44 -2.19
C LEU A 17 -16.58 -21.05 -3.37
N SER A 18 -16.08 -22.07 -4.10
CA SER A 18 -15.56 -21.89 -5.45
C SER A 18 -16.69 -21.40 -6.34
N ILE A 19 -16.46 -20.31 -7.08
CA ILE A 19 -17.41 -19.83 -8.08
C ILE A 19 -16.66 -19.65 -9.41
N GLU A 20 -16.83 -20.64 -10.29
CA GLU A 20 -16.82 -20.36 -11.73
C GLU A 20 -18.01 -19.43 -12.02
N GLN A 21 -17.72 -18.29 -12.64
CA GLN A 21 -18.69 -17.36 -13.25
C GLN A 21 -19.73 -16.74 -12.31
N GLY A 22 -19.44 -15.55 -11.79
CA GLY A 22 -20.47 -14.68 -11.23
C GLY A 22 -19.93 -13.66 -10.24
N ILE A 23 -19.86 -12.40 -10.68
CA ILE A 23 -19.41 -11.22 -9.93
C ILE A 23 -20.06 -11.18 -8.54
N ILE A 24 -19.24 -11.22 -7.48
CA ILE A 24 -19.67 -10.96 -6.11
C ILE A 24 -19.51 -9.47 -5.84
N TYR A 25 -20.62 -8.75 -5.69
CA TYR A 25 -20.65 -7.39 -5.17
C TYR A 25 -20.53 -7.42 -3.65
N HIS A 26 -19.38 -7.03 -3.11
CA HIS A 26 -19.27 -6.61 -1.72
C HIS A 26 -19.40 -5.09 -1.64
N ASN A 27 -20.35 -4.63 -0.83
CA ASN A 27 -20.59 -3.22 -0.55
C ASN A 27 -19.47 -2.70 0.36
N SER A 28 -18.39 -2.23 -0.24
CA SER A 28 -17.37 -1.42 0.41
C SER A 28 -17.16 -0.17 -0.45
N THR A 29 -16.80 0.94 0.18
CA THR A 29 -16.46 2.22 -0.48
C THR A 29 -15.19 2.12 -1.36
N THR A 30 -14.77 0.89 -1.69
CA THR A 30 -13.63 0.48 -2.48
C THR A 30 -14.18 -0.23 -3.72
N GLY A 31 -13.69 0.12 -4.91
CA GLY A 31 -14.10 -0.54 -6.14
C GLY A 31 -13.94 -2.07 -6.09
N PRO A 32 -14.57 -2.83 -7.00
CA PRO A 32 -14.50 -4.28 -7.01
C PRO A 32 -13.03 -4.75 -7.05
N LEU A 33 -12.68 -5.75 -6.24
CA LEU A 33 -11.35 -6.36 -6.27
C LEU A 33 -11.18 -7.13 -7.57
N VAL A 34 -10.15 -6.81 -8.34
CA VAL A 34 -9.71 -7.55 -9.51
C VAL A 34 -8.65 -8.56 -9.06
N GLU A 35 -8.76 -9.79 -9.57
CA GLU A 35 -7.74 -10.81 -9.34
C GLU A 35 -6.40 -10.34 -9.91
N ARG A 36 -5.34 -10.46 -9.10
CA ARG A 36 -3.99 -10.05 -9.50
C ARG A 36 -3.35 -11.12 -10.37
N ALA A 37 -2.64 -10.69 -11.40
CA ALA A 37 -1.97 -11.59 -12.32
C ALA A 37 -0.59 -11.98 -11.77
N GLY A 38 -0.34 -13.28 -11.61
CA GLY A 38 0.97 -13.81 -11.26
C GLY A 38 1.31 -13.74 -9.77
N THR A 39 2.60 -13.91 -9.46
CA THR A 39 3.11 -13.93 -8.08
C THR A 39 3.45 -12.52 -7.63
N GLU A 40 2.95 -12.14 -6.45
CA GLU A 40 3.31 -10.90 -5.78
C GLU A 40 4.70 -11.01 -5.14
N ALA A 41 5.59 -10.10 -5.51
CA ALA A 41 6.95 -10.01 -4.97
C ALA A 41 7.14 -8.65 -4.31
N VAL A 42 7.70 -8.65 -3.09
CA VAL A 42 8.00 -7.41 -2.36
C VAL A 42 9.50 -7.18 -2.40
N THR A 43 9.90 -6.04 -2.94
CA THR A 43 11.28 -5.58 -2.96
C THR A 43 11.41 -4.38 -2.03
N CYS A 44 12.18 -4.57 -0.97
CA CYS A 44 12.57 -3.47 -0.10
C CYS A 44 13.65 -2.65 -0.79
N TYR A 45 13.61 -1.33 -0.64
CA TYR A 45 14.76 -0.55 -1.08
C TYR A 45 16.02 -1.00 -0.33
N ASN A 46 17.18 -0.95 -0.98
CA ASN A 46 18.41 -1.32 -0.30
C ASN A 46 18.75 -0.26 0.75
N LYS A 47 18.76 -0.61 2.05
CA LYS A 47 19.56 0.16 3.02
C LYS A 47 21.04 -0.14 2.76
N GLY A 48 21.56 0.48 1.71
CA GLY A 48 22.93 0.35 1.23
C GLY A 48 23.89 1.41 1.78
N THR A 49 23.54 2.14 2.83
CA THR A 49 24.49 2.77 3.76
C THR A 49 23.70 3.12 5.02
N LYS A 50 24.26 2.86 6.20
CA LYS A 50 23.96 3.75 7.33
C LYS A 50 24.31 5.14 6.82
N ALA A 51 23.32 6.01 6.59
CA ALA A 51 23.58 7.39 6.23
C ALA A 51 24.46 7.96 7.36
N ARG A 52 25.76 8.05 7.13
CA ARG A 52 26.58 8.94 7.94
C ARG A 52 26.13 10.35 7.57
N PRO A 53 25.85 11.22 8.55
CA PRO A 53 25.44 12.57 8.25
C PRO A 53 26.59 13.26 7.50
N ILE A 54 26.34 13.74 6.28
CA ILE A 54 27.17 14.79 5.67
C ILE A 54 26.74 16.15 6.23
N HIS A 55 25.52 16.24 6.78
CA HIS A 55 25.04 17.32 7.65
C HIS A 55 24.37 16.70 8.87
N SER A 56 24.90 16.98 10.07
CA SER A 56 24.48 16.44 11.37
C SER A 56 23.07 16.83 11.83
N ASP A 57 22.30 17.51 10.99
CA ASP A 57 21.18 18.35 11.45
C ASP A 57 19.82 17.84 10.95
N VAL A 58 19.81 16.83 10.07
CA VAL A 58 18.60 16.13 9.64
C VAL A 58 18.84 14.63 9.77
N ALA A 59 18.81 14.14 11.02
CA ALA A 59 18.64 12.71 11.26
C ALA A 59 17.28 12.32 10.68
N CYS A 60 17.26 11.38 9.75
CA CYS A 60 16.00 10.89 9.23
C CYS A 60 15.21 10.25 10.34
N ALA A 61 14.11 10.89 10.71
CA ALA A 61 13.12 10.29 11.57
C ALA A 61 12.66 9.01 10.88
N GLU A 62 12.80 7.89 11.60
CA GLU A 62 12.10 6.66 11.25
C GLU A 62 10.62 7.02 11.08
N ALA A 63 10.09 6.83 9.86
CA ALA A 63 8.68 7.11 9.61
C ALA A 63 7.85 6.01 10.27
N ASP A 64 7.02 6.41 11.24
CA ASP A 64 6.06 5.49 11.85
C ASP A 64 5.11 4.94 10.79
N ARG A 65 4.61 3.73 11.01
CA ARG A 65 3.65 3.08 10.12
C ARG A 65 2.37 3.90 9.94
N ALA A 66 1.89 4.54 11.00
CA ALA A 66 0.61 5.24 11.02
C ALA A 66 0.51 6.37 9.97
N PRO A 67 1.46 7.34 9.90
CA PRO A 67 1.40 8.38 8.87
C PRO A 67 1.55 7.82 7.45
N ILE A 68 2.35 6.76 7.24
CA ILE A 68 2.47 6.11 5.92
C ILE A 68 1.14 5.49 5.49
N VAL A 69 0.45 4.78 6.41
CA VAL A 69 -0.86 4.19 6.13
C VAL A 69 -1.91 5.26 5.84
N SER A 70 -1.89 6.37 6.57
CA SER A 70 -2.81 7.49 6.28
C SER A 70 -2.61 8.08 4.88
N VAL A 71 -1.37 8.10 4.37
CA VAL A 71 -1.06 8.53 3.01
C VAL A 71 -1.62 7.54 1.98
N ILE A 72 -1.43 6.24 2.23
CA ILE A 72 -1.94 5.18 1.36
C ILE A 72 -3.47 5.29 1.24
N ASP A 73 -4.18 5.39 2.37
CA ASP A 73 -5.64 5.41 2.39
C ASP A 73 -6.21 6.65 1.66
N ASP A 74 -5.62 7.84 1.89
CA ASP A 74 -6.02 9.06 1.18
C ASP A 74 -5.74 8.96 -0.32
N TRP A 75 -4.57 8.44 -0.70
CA TRP A 75 -4.20 8.33 -2.10
C TRP A 75 -5.09 7.32 -2.84
N CYS A 76 -5.26 6.11 -2.29
CA CYS A 76 -6.12 5.08 -2.86
C CYS A 76 -7.57 5.55 -2.99
N GLY A 77 -8.10 6.27 -1.99
CA GLY A 77 -9.43 6.88 -2.06
C GLY A 77 -9.62 7.86 -3.22
N ARG A 78 -8.54 8.43 -3.76
CA ARG A 78 -8.56 9.36 -4.91
C ARG A 78 -8.33 8.68 -6.25
N VAL A 79 -7.52 7.61 -6.30
CA VAL A 79 -7.07 7.00 -7.55
C VAL A 79 -7.78 5.71 -7.95
N ILE A 80 -8.62 5.13 -7.08
CA ILE A 80 -9.46 3.98 -7.44
C ILE A 80 -10.30 4.29 -8.69
N GLY A 81 -10.34 3.33 -9.63
CA GLY A 81 -10.97 3.47 -10.93
C GLY A 81 -10.07 4.09 -12.01
N THR A 82 -8.87 4.55 -11.66
CA THR A 82 -7.91 5.06 -12.66
C THR A 82 -7.42 3.92 -13.54
N HIS A 83 -7.52 4.11 -14.86
CA HIS A 83 -6.97 3.21 -15.86
C HIS A 83 -5.54 3.62 -16.20
N LEU A 84 -4.61 2.67 -16.12
CA LEU A 84 -3.22 2.85 -16.54
C LEU A 84 -2.92 1.90 -17.69
N ASN A 85 -2.51 2.45 -18.82
CA ASN A 85 -1.92 1.68 -19.91
C ASN A 85 -0.47 1.36 -19.61
N ASP A 86 0.09 0.36 -20.28
CA ASP A 86 1.49 -0.04 -20.11
C ASP A 86 2.46 1.16 -20.07
N GLY A 87 3.35 1.15 -19.08
CA GLY A 87 4.33 2.19 -18.82
C GLY A 87 3.78 3.45 -18.13
N GLN A 88 2.46 3.62 -18.02
CA GLN A 88 1.87 4.76 -17.31
C GLN A 88 1.95 4.58 -15.79
N GLU A 89 2.17 5.71 -15.10
CA GLU A 89 2.28 5.79 -13.65
C GLU A 89 1.45 6.96 -13.14
N VAL A 90 0.77 6.74 -12.01
CA VAL A 90 0.19 7.80 -11.19
C VAL A 90 0.91 7.80 -9.86
N MET A 91 1.28 8.99 -9.39
CA MET A 91 2.05 9.15 -8.16
C MET A 91 1.61 10.41 -7.40
N ALA A 92 1.84 10.41 -6.10
CA ALA A 92 1.66 11.60 -5.26
C ALA A 92 2.70 11.63 -4.15
N ARG A 93 3.10 12.86 -3.78
CA ARG A 93 4.02 13.11 -2.67
C ARG A 93 3.31 13.87 -1.56
N TYR A 94 3.44 13.37 -0.35
CA TYR A 94 2.89 13.93 0.87
C TYR A 94 4.02 14.46 1.74
N ASN A 95 3.85 15.65 2.31
CA ASN A 95 4.88 16.32 3.10
C ASN A 95 4.42 16.49 4.55
N TYR A 96 5.21 15.99 5.50
CA TYR A 96 4.97 16.06 6.95
C TYR A 96 5.98 16.99 7.67
N GLY A 97 6.61 17.89 6.92
CA GLY A 97 7.61 18.85 7.38
C GLY A 97 8.99 18.22 7.59
N THR A 98 9.07 17.09 8.29
CA THR A 98 10.33 16.40 8.65
C THR A 98 10.64 15.20 7.76
N PHE A 99 9.66 14.69 7.02
CA PHE A 99 9.81 13.64 6.02
C PHE A 99 8.73 13.78 4.94
N THR A 100 8.94 13.14 3.80
CA THR A 100 7.92 12.98 2.76
C THR A 100 7.47 11.53 2.64
N VAL A 101 6.34 11.28 1.98
CA VAL A 101 5.93 9.94 1.54
C VAL A 101 5.52 10.04 0.07
N LEU A 102 6.22 9.31 -0.79
CA LEU A 102 5.87 9.11 -2.19
C LEU A 102 5.11 7.79 -2.31
N VAL A 103 3.93 7.83 -2.93
CA VAL A 103 3.18 6.64 -3.31
C VAL A 103 2.95 6.64 -4.81
N SER A 104 3.04 5.47 -5.45
CA SER A 104 2.72 5.34 -6.87
C SER A 104 2.19 3.97 -7.26
N ALA A 105 1.48 3.92 -8.38
CA ALA A 105 1.13 2.70 -9.09
C ALA A 105 1.48 2.86 -10.56
N LYS A 106 2.09 1.82 -11.12
CA LYS A 106 2.54 1.77 -12.50
C LYS A 106 2.09 0.48 -13.18
N ALA A 107 1.60 0.60 -14.41
CA ALA A 107 1.37 -0.55 -15.28
C ALA A 107 2.70 -0.97 -15.93
N ILE A 108 3.02 -2.26 -15.89
CA ILE A 108 4.29 -2.81 -16.38
C ILE A 108 4.07 -4.02 -17.30
N ASN A 109 5.15 -4.43 -17.98
CA ASN A 109 5.24 -5.64 -18.79
C ASN A 109 4.20 -5.77 -19.92
N GLY A 110 3.77 -4.65 -20.52
CA GLY A 110 2.78 -4.68 -21.60
C GLY A 110 1.34 -4.79 -21.10
N CYS A 111 1.10 -4.76 -19.79
CA CYS A 111 -0.24 -4.85 -19.23
C CYS A 111 -0.93 -3.48 -19.14
N ASN A 112 -2.25 -3.51 -19.17
CA ASN A 112 -3.08 -2.39 -18.75
C ASN A 112 -3.76 -2.77 -17.43
N ILE A 113 -3.79 -1.87 -16.46
CA ILE A 113 -4.40 -2.12 -15.15
C ILE A 113 -5.45 -1.07 -14.82
N ILE A 114 -6.38 -1.45 -13.95
CA ILE A 114 -7.28 -0.53 -13.26
C ILE A 114 -6.86 -0.55 -11.80
N ILE A 115 -6.66 0.63 -11.20
CA ILE A 115 -6.44 0.72 -9.76
C ILE A 115 -7.76 0.38 -9.08
N ASP A 116 -7.76 -0.68 -8.29
CA ASP A 116 -8.95 -1.26 -7.69
C ASP A 116 -8.86 -1.27 -6.15
N GLY A 117 -9.78 -1.98 -5.49
CA GLY A 117 -9.76 -2.10 -4.03
C GLY A 117 -8.53 -2.82 -3.45
N ASN A 118 -7.61 -3.37 -4.27
CA ASN A 118 -6.35 -3.91 -3.76
C ASN A 118 -5.31 -2.83 -3.46
N CYS A 119 -5.53 -1.59 -3.89
CA CYS A 119 -4.58 -0.47 -3.76
C CYS A 119 -3.96 -0.38 -2.36
N ASP A 120 -4.79 -0.33 -1.30
CA ASP A 120 -4.30 -0.22 0.08
C ASP A 120 -3.46 -1.42 0.48
N ARG A 121 -3.92 -2.63 0.14
CA ARG A 121 -3.23 -3.88 0.47
C ARG A 121 -1.85 -3.91 -0.17
N LEU A 122 -1.77 -3.60 -1.46
CA LEU A 122 -0.55 -3.68 -2.25
C LEU A 122 0.49 -2.66 -1.78
N LEU A 123 0.09 -1.43 -1.51
CA LEU A 123 0.99 -0.40 -0.98
C LEU A 123 1.43 -0.64 0.47
N ARG A 124 0.62 -1.32 1.28
CA ARG A 124 1.01 -1.68 2.66
C ARG A 124 2.01 -2.83 2.73
N LEU A 125 2.09 -3.68 1.70
CA LEU A 125 3.02 -4.82 1.67
C LEU A 125 4.50 -4.43 1.90
N PRO A 126 5.08 -3.46 1.17
CA PRO A 126 6.44 -2.99 1.45
C PRO A 126 6.56 -2.35 2.84
N VAL A 127 5.57 -1.58 3.29
CA VAL A 127 5.57 -0.96 4.64
C VAL A 127 5.63 -2.03 5.75
N ASP A 128 4.91 -3.13 5.57
CA ASP A 128 4.81 -4.17 6.59
C ASP A 128 6.01 -5.11 6.57
N LYS A 129 6.55 -5.43 5.38
CA LYS A 129 7.65 -6.40 5.21
C LYS A 129 9.04 -5.77 5.22
N CYS A 130 9.18 -4.48 4.93
CA CYS A 130 10.47 -3.79 4.89
C CYS A 130 10.71 -2.99 6.18
N ASN A 131 11.61 -3.48 7.02
CA ASN A 131 11.98 -2.86 8.29
C ASN A 131 13.48 -2.60 8.34
N THR A 132 13.90 -1.42 8.77
CA THR A 132 15.33 -1.11 8.85
C THR A 132 15.73 -0.39 10.13
N GLY A 133 16.30 -1.15 11.08
CA GLY A 133 17.11 -0.59 12.17
C GLY A 133 16.58 -0.82 13.57
N GLY A 134 15.34 -1.31 13.75
CA GLY A 134 14.78 -1.57 15.07
C GLY A 134 13.30 -1.92 15.05
N VAL A 135 12.68 -1.92 16.24
CA VAL A 135 11.27 -2.35 16.42
C VAL A 135 10.27 -1.42 15.72
N ASN A 136 10.64 -0.17 15.36
CA ASN A 136 9.70 0.84 14.86
C ASN A 136 10.15 1.63 13.60
N GLY A 137 11.14 1.16 12.83
CA GLY A 137 11.67 1.89 11.67
C GLY A 137 11.25 1.34 10.31
N LYS A 138 10.07 1.74 9.80
CA LYS A 138 9.57 1.25 8.50
C LYS A 138 10.33 1.86 7.34
N GLN A 139 10.71 1.00 6.39
CA GLN A 139 11.30 1.40 5.12
C GLN A 139 10.26 1.23 4.01
N GLY A 140 10.38 2.07 2.98
CA GLY A 140 9.65 1.90 1.74
C GLY A 140 10.17 0.78 0.83
N GLY A 141 9.48 0.60 -0.27
CA GLY A 141 9.82 -0.34 -1.30
C GLY A 141 8.69 -0.41 -2.29
N PHE A 142 8.68 -1.49 -3.06
CA PHE A 142 7.60 -1.75 -3.98
C PHE A 142 7.17 -3.20 -3.92
N GLU A 143 5.88 -3.38 -4.14
CA GLU A 143 5.32 -4.66 -4.56
C GLU A 143 5.25 -4.68 -6.09
N THR A 144 5.53 -5.84 -6.67
CA THR A 144 5.36 -6.10 -8.10
C THR A 144 4.68 -7.43 -8.29
N ASP A 145 3.70 -7.46 -9.18
CA ASP A 145 3.17 -8.68 -9.77
C ASP A 145 3.46 -8.70 -11.28
N LEU A 146 2.73 -9.53 -12.05
CA LEU A 146 2.97 -9.63 -13.49
C LEU A 146 2.70 -8.31 -14.24
N CYS A 147 1.78 -7.48 -13.75
CA CYS A 147 1.21 -6.37 -14.51
C CYS A 147 1.27 -5.01 -13.81
N GLY A 148 1.54 -4.97 -12.50
CA GLY A 148 1.58 -3.75 -11.72
C GLY A 148 2.83 -3.67 -10.84
N GLN A 149 3.25 -2.43 -10.59
CA GLN A 149 4.21 -2.08 -9.55
C GLN A 149 3.57 -1.04 -8.63
N TRP A 150 3.62 -1.29 -7.33
CA TRP A 150 2.99 -0.49 -6.28
C TRP A 150 4.04 -0.02 -5.30
N ASN A 151 4.31 1.28 -5.30
CA ASN A 151 5.44 1.88 -4.62
C ASN A 151 5.01 2.66 -3.39
N THR A 152 5.69 2.46 -2.27
CA THR A 152 5.58 3.34 -1.11
C THR A 152 6.97 3.68 -0.61
N ASP A 153 7.35 4.96 -0.67
CA ASP A 153 8.65 5.46 -0.25
C ASP A 153 8.50 6.59 0.78
N PRO A 154 8.76 6.34 2.07
CA PRO A 154 8.97 7.42 3.03
C PRO A 154 10.32 8.11 2.71
N GLY A 155 10.25 9.31 2.14
CA GLY A 155 11.35 10.22 1.87
C GLY A 155 11.98 10.76 3.15
N CYS A 156 12.73 9.88 3.80
CA CYS A 156 13.90 10.13 4.61
C CYS A 156 14.62 8.78 4.81
N CYS A 157 15.88 8.65 4.37
CA CYS A 157 16.65 7.38 4.35
C CYS A 157 16.06 6.27 3.45
N GLY A 158 15.41 6.65 2.34
CA GLY A 158 14.68 5.74 1.46
C GLY A 158 14.76 6.00 -0.05
N SER A 159 15.61 6.91 -0.53
CA SER A 159 15.98 7.16 -1.95
C SER A 159 15.18 8.17 -2.78
N ASP A 160 14.33 8.99 -2.17
CA ASP A 160 13.69 10.12 -2.86
C ASP A 160 14.72 11.20 -3.29
N PHE A 161 15.43 10.94 -4.39
CA PHE A 161 16.24 11.83 -5.22
C PHE A 161 15.66 11.89 -6.63
#